data_AF-A0A847N7N2-F1
#
_entry.id   AF-A0A847N7N2-F1
#
_cell.length_a   1.000
_cell.length_b   1.000
_cell.length_c   1.000
_cell.angle_alpha   90.00
_cell.angle_beta   90.00
_cell.angle_gamma   90.00
#
_symmetry.space_group_name_H-M   'P 1'
#
loop_
_entity.id
_entity.type
_entity.pdbx_description
1 polymer ?
#
loop_
_entity_poly.entity_id
_entity_poly.type
_entity_poly.pdbx_seq_one_letter_code
_entity_poly.pdbx_strand_id
1 'polypeptide(L)'
;MENILKTFYLKIEEQKLNVDGLFLIKKDQIVSKAFWHPYDENQLHRMYSISKSLTMVAIGLLVTENKIKLTDYITNYFDYKVKDDFINQMTIKDLLTMQTAFTQTTYKKSEGSWLESFFTTQPDKKPGTIFSYDTSA
;
A
#
# COMPACT_ATOMS: atom_id res chain seq x y z
N MET A 1 20.41 -11.17 -23.71
CA MET A 1 19.26 -10.42 -23.14
C MET A 1 18.09 -10.40 -24.13
N GLU A 2 18.34 -10.07 -25.40
CA GLU A 2 17.32 -10.11 -26.47
C GLU A 2 16.55 -11.43 -26.55
N ASN A 3 17.24 -12.58 -26.50
CA ASN A 3 16.57 -13.89 -26.58
C ASN A 3 15.60 -14.13 -25.42
N ILE A 4 15.93 -13.66 -24.21
CA ILE A 4 15.08 -13.81 -23.01
C ILE A 4 13.84 -12.92 -23.12
N LEU A 5 14.00 -11.67 -23.54
CA LEU A 5 12.89 -10.73 -23.72
C LEU A 5 11.90 -11.21 -24.78
N LYS A 6 12.42 -11.71 -25.91
CA LYS A 6 11.58 -12.30 -26.96
C LYS A 6 10.79 -13.50 -26.43
N THR A 7 11.43 -14.42 -25.72
CA THR A 7 10.74 -15.56 -25.10
C THR A 7 9.69 -15.10 -24.09
N PHE A 8 9.97 -14.07 -23.31
CA PHE A 8 9.02 -13.53 -22.33
C PHE A 8 7.76 -12.95 -23.00
N TYR A 9 7.92 -12.14 -24.06
CA TYR A 9 6.79 -11.59 -24.81
C TYR A 9 5.96 -12.68 -25.50
N LEU A 10 6.63 -13.67 -26.12
CA LEU A 10 5.94 -14.82 -26.69
C LEU A 10 5.13 -15.58 -25.64
N LYS A 11 5.66 -15.73 -24.41
CA LYS A 11 4.93 -16.38 -23.32
C LYS A 11 3.71 -15.58 -22.86
N ILE A 12 3.79 -14.25 -22.80
CA ILE A 12 2.62 -13.40 -22.52
C ILE A 12 1.52 -13.65 -23.55
N GLU A 13 1.87 -13.65 -24.84
CA GLU A 13 0.91 -13.85 -25.94
C GLU A 13 0.35 -15.28 -25.97
N GLU A 14 1.20 -16.30 -25.87
CA GLU A 14 0.80 -17.72 -25.84
C GLU A 14 -0.15 -18.02 -24.67
N GLN A 15 0.11 -17.43 -23.50
CA GLN A 15 -0.73 -17.59 -22.30
C GLN A 15 -1.95 -16.65 -22.30
N LYS A 16 -2.08 -15.76 -23.30
CA LYS A 16 -3.16 -14.79 -23.42
C LYS A 16 -3.34 -13.94 -22.14
N LEU A 17 -2.21 -13.50 -21.56
CA LEU A 17 -2.24 -12.67 -20.36
C LEU A 17 -2.74 -11.26 -20.72
N ASN A 18 -3.62 -10.71 -19.89
CA ASN A 18 -4.05 -9.33 -20.00
C ASN A 18 -2.98 -8.43 -19.39
N VAL A 19 -2.06 -7.97 -20.24
CA VAL A 19 -0.95 -7.08 -19.85
C VAL A 19 -1.15 -5.75 -20.54
N ASP A 20 -1.19 -4.67 -19.78
CA ASP A 20 -1.34 -3.34 -20.38
C ASP A 20 -0.02 -2.84 -20.98
N GLY A 21 1.08 -2.95 -20.22
CA GLY A 21 2.40 -2.53 -20.64
C GLY A 21 3.50 -3.08 -19.74
N LEU A 22 4.73 -3.01 -20.25
CA LEU A 22 5.94 -3.46 -19.57
C LEU A 22 7.06 -2.46 -19.79
N PHE A 23 7.77 -2.15 -18.71
CA PHE A 23 9.03 -1.42 -18.74
C PHE A 23 10.10 -2.26 -18.05
N LEU A 24 11.24 -2.45 -18.72
CA LEU A 24 12.44 -3.03 -18.14
C LEU A 24 13.51 -1.94 -18.02
N ILE A 25 13.92 -1.65 -16.78
CA ILE A 25 14.90 -0.63 -16.46
C ILE A 25 16.15 -1.31 -15.91
N LYS A 26 17.32 -0.91 -16.41
CA LYS A 26 18.62 -1.39 -15.96
C LYS A 26 19.61 -0.22 -15.93
N LYS A 27 20.27 0.01 -14.80
CA LYS A 27 21.23 1.12 -14.62
C LYS A 27 20.62 2.45 -15.09
N ASP A 28 19.42 2.74 -14.61
CA ASP A 28 18.66 3.97 -14.91
C ASP A 28 18.30 4.18 -16.39
N GLN A 29 18.46 3.15 -17.22
CA GLN A 29 18.09 3.17 -18.64
C GLN A 29 16.95 2.20 -18.92
N ILE A 30 15.97 2.65 -19.70
CA ILE A 30 14.93 1.76 -20.25
C ILE A 30 15.58 0.91 -21.33
N VAL A 31 15.74 -0.38 -21.06
CA VAL A 31 16.31 -1.34 -22.01
C VAL A 31 15.25 -2.07 -22.83
N SER A 32 13.98 -2.02 -22.39
CA SER A 32 12.83 -2.46 -23.17
C SER A 32 11.55 -1.79 -22.67
N LYS A 33 10.66 -1.42 -23.59
CA LYS A 33 9.28 -1.02 -23.29
C LYS A 33 8.33 -1.65 -24.31
N ALA A 34 7.18 -2.12 -23.87
CA ALA A 34 6.16 -2.72 -24.71
C ALA A 34 4.76 -2.41 -24.17
N PHE A 35 3.79 -2.32 -25.07
CA PHE A 35 2.38 -2.11 -24.76
C PHE A 35 1.55 -3.06 -25.63
N TRP A 36 0.48 -3.59 -25.08
CA TRP A 36 -0.42 -4.47 -25.83
C TRP A 36 -1.74 -3.74 -26.09
N HIS A 37 -2.27 -3.88 -27.29
CA HIS A 37 -3.52 -3.23 -27.69
C HIS A 37 -4.67 -3.59 -26.71
N PRO A 38 -5.51 -2.62 -26.30
CA PRO A 38 -5.63 -1.24 -26.79
C PRO A 38 -4.75 -0.20 -26.08
N TYR A 39 -3.84 -0.62 -25.21
CA TYR A 39 -3.05 0.29 -24.38
C TYR A 39 -1.85 0.86 -25.13
N ASP A 40 -1.46 2.08 -24.73
CA ASP A 40 -0.28 2.78 -25.23
C ASP A 40 0.44 3.52 -24.08
N GLU A 41 1.57 4.16 -24.41
CA GLU A 41 2.43 4.80 -23.40
C GLU A 41 1.82 6.01 -22.68
N ASN A 42 0.78 6.61 -23.25
CA ASN A 42 0.11 7.79 -22.69
C ASN A 42 -1.14 7.42 -21.88
N GLN A 43 -1.46 6.14 -21.79
CA GLN A 43 -2.62 5.67 -21.04
C GLN A 43 -2.39 5.78 -19.54
N LEU A 44 -3.36 6.34 -18.82
CA LEU A 44 -3.38 6.30 -17.36
C LEU A 44 -3.87 4.95 -16.87
N HIS A 45 -3.16 4.37 -15.91
CA HIS A 45 -3.49 3.10 -15.28
C HIS A 45 -3.87 3.30 -13.82
N ARG A 46 -4.83 2.48 -13.34
CA ARG A 46 -5.13 2.40 -11.91
C ARG A 46 -3.98 1.66 -11.22
N MET A 47 -3.29 2.35 -10.32
CA MET A 47 -2.12 1.83 -9.63
C MET A 47 -2.44 0.97 -8.40
N TYR A 48 -3.70 0.97 -7.95
CA TYR A 48 -4.17 0.20 -6.80
C TYR A 48 -3.19 0.31 -5.62
N SER A 49 -2.69 -0.81 -5.12
CA SER A 49 -1.81 -0.86 -3.97
C SER A 49 -0.40 -0.29 -4.19
N ILE A 50 0.03 -0.01 -5.43
CA ILE A 50 1.27 0.74 -5.68
C ILE A 50 1.19 2.13 -5.03
N SER A 51 -0.01 2.72 -4.95
CA SER A 51 -0.23 4.00 -4.27
C SER A 51 0.25 4.01 -2.82
N LYS A 52 0.25 2.85 -2.12
CA LYS A 52 0.78 2.75 -0.75
C LYS A 52 2.27 3.06 -0.68
N SER A 53 3.05 2.69 -1.71
CA SER A 53 4.48 3.05 -1.78
C SER A 53 4.68 4.55 -1.87
N LEU A 54 3.82 5.26 -2.60
CA LEU A 54 3.85 6.72 -2.68
C LEU A 54 3.43 7.36 -1.35
N THR A 55 2.40 6.82 -0.67
CA THR A 55 2.02 7.25 0.68
C THR A 55 3.18 7.07 1.67
N MET A 56 3.88 5.93 1.64
CA MET A 56 5.05 5.68 2.49
C MET A 56 6.17 6.69 2.24
N VAL A 57 6.42 7.07 0.99
CA VAL A 57 7.39 8.14 0.66
C VAL A 57 6.95 9.48 1.27
N ALA A 58 5.68 9.85 1.15
CA ALA A 58 5.15 11.08 1.74
C ALA A 58 5.31 11.10 3.28
N ILE A 59 5.02 9.98 3.95
CA ILE A 59 5.26 9.82 5.39
C ILE A 59 6.76 9.91 5.72
N GLY A 60 7.63 9.33 4.90
CA GLY A 60 9.07 9.46 5.01
C GLY A 60 9.54 10.92 4.97
N LEU A 61 8.97 11.73 4.07
CA LEU A 61 9.28 13.18 3.99
C LEU A 61 8.87 13.91 5.29
N LEU A 62 7.67 13.65 5.81
CA LEU A 62 7.22 14.23 7.08
C LEU A 62 8.14 13.85 8.26
N VAL A 63 8.65 12.62 8.27
CA VAL A 63 9.65 12.18 9.26
C VAL A 63 10.95 12.97 9.09
N THR A 64 11.44 13.16 7.86
CA THR A 64 12.68 13.94 7.63
C THR A 64 12.54 15.40 8.02
N GLU A 65 11.34 15.96 7.92
CA GLU A 65 11.02 17.33 8.36
C GLU A 65 10.73 17.45 9.88
N ASN A 66 10.88 16.35 10.64
CA ASN A 66 10.53 16.26 12.06
C ASN A 66 9.09 16.67 12.38
N LYS A 67 8.16 16.49 11.43
CA LYS A 67 6.72 16.76 11.64
C LYS A 67 6.03 15.64 12.42
N ILE A 68 6.53 14.41 12.25
CA ILE A 68 6.05 13.20 12.90
C ILE A 68 7.24 12.29 13.22
N LYS A 69 7.05 11.33 14.13
CA LYS A 69 7.96 10.19 14.33
C LYS A 69 7.22 8.89 14.06
N LEU A 70 7.92 7.90 13.53
CA LEU A 70 7.32 6.57 13.30
C LEU A 70 6.83 5.90 14.59
N THR A 71 7.39 6.29 15.74
CA THR A 71 7.00 5.82 17.07
C THR A 71 5.82 6.57 17.67
N ASP A 72 5.34 7.63 17.02
CA ASP A 72 4.20 8.36 17.54
C ASP A 72 2.95 7.49 17.46
N TYR A 73 2.13 7.57 18.51
CA TYR A 73 0.81 6.94 18.52
C TYR A 73 -0.10 7.64 17.51
N ILE A 74 -0.87 6.86 16.76
CA ILE A 74 -1.79 7.41 15.77
C ILE A 74 -2.86 8.30 16.41
N THR A 75 -3.23 8.01 17.66
CA THR A 75 -4.22 8.76 18.43
C THR A 75 -3.74 10.17 18.81
N ASN A 76 -2.45 10.47 18.64
CA ASN A 76 -1.95 11.85 18.75
C ASN A 76 -2.40 12.75 17.58
N TYR A 77 -2.83 12.16 16.46
CA TYR A 77 -3.16 12.86 15.22
C TYR A 77 -4.65 12.86 14.88
N PHE A 78 -5.45 12.04 15.56
CA PHE A 78 -6.88 11.89 15.31
C PHE A 78 -7.66 12.01 16.61
N ASP A 79 -8.64 12.92 16.66
CA ASP A 79 -9.48 13.17 17.84
C ASP A 79 -10.63 12.16 17.93
N TYR A 80 -10.30 10.91 18.25
CA TYR A 80 -11.27 9.85 18.54
C TYR A 80 -11.21 9.42 20.00
N LYS A 81 -12.39 9.25 20.61
CA LYS A 81 -12.51 8.67 21.96
C LYS A 81 -12.30 7.16 21.91
N VAL A 82 -11.05 6.74 21.91
CA VAL A 82 -10.64 5.34 21.90
C VAL A 82 -10.59 4.81 23.32
N LYS A 83 -11.45 3.83 23.64
CA LYS A 83 -11.45 3.14 24.94
C LYS A 83 -10.54 1.92 24.98
N ASP A 84 -10.12 1.42 23.82
CA ASP A 84 -9.35 0.19 23.72
C ASP A 84 -7.83 0.46 23.76
N ASP A 85 -7.14 -0.28 24.63
CA ASP A 85 -5.71 -0.15 24.86
C ASP A 85 -4.86 -0.49 23.63
N PHE A 86 -5.26 -1.45 22.81
CA PHE A 86 -4.52 -1.85 21.61
C PHE A 86 -4.61 -0.81 20.51
N ILE A 87 -5.76 -0.15 20.36
CA ILE A 87 -5.89 0.96 19.42
C ILE A 87 -5.01 2.14 19.87
N ASN A 88 -5.01 2.45 21.17
CA ASN A 88 -4.18 3.51 21.75
C ASN A 88 -2.66 3.24 21.64
N GLN A 89 -2.26 1.98 21.52
CA GLN A 89 -0.86 1.58 21.38
C GLN A 89 -0.35 1.58 19.93
N MET A 90 -1.22 1.73 18.93
CA MET A 90 -0.80 1.71 17.52
C MET A 90 0.07 2.91 17.19
N THR A 91 1.24 2.65 16.63
CA THR A 91 2.16 3.67 16.13
C THR A 91 2.04 3.85 14.62
N ILE A 92 2.54 4.97 14.09
CA ILE A 92 2.63 5.18 12.63
C ILE A 92 3.39 4.02 11.96
N LYS A 93 4.46 3.50 12.58
CA LYS A 93 5.20 2.34 12.07
C LYS A 93 4.32 1.11 11.89
N ASP A 94 3.41 0.85 12.82
CA ASP A 94 2.53 -0.32 12.76
C ASP A 94 1.60 -0.25 11.55
N LEU A 95 1.11 0.95 11.19
CA LEU A 95 0.31 1.17 9.99
C LEU A 95 1.14 0.91 8.73
N LEU A 96 2.32 1.53 8.60
CA LEU A 96 3.17 1.40 7.41
C LEU A 96 3.67 -0.02 7.16
N THR A 97 3.76 -0.84 8.21
CA THR A 97 4.26 -2.21 8.15
C THR A 97 3.14 -3.26 8.16
N MET A 98 1.88 -2.85 8.08
CA MET A 98 0.71 -3.74 8.06
C MET A 98 0.62 -4.60 9.35
N GLN A 99 0.97 -4.02 10.49
CA GLN A 99 0.96 -4.66 11.79
C GLN A 99 0.00 -3.94 12.75
N THR A 100 -1.15 -3.48 12.24
CA THR A 100 -2.21 -2.86 13.04
C THR A 100 -2.78 -3.81 14.10
N ALA A 101 -3.69 -3.33 14.92
CA ALA A 101 -4.39 -4.16 15.91
C ALA A 101 -5.43 -5.11 15.28
N PHE A 102 -5.58 -5.12 13.95
CA PHE A 102 -6.56 -5.89 13.22
C PHE A 102 -5.90 -7.02 12.41
N THR A 103 -6.64 -8.12 12.24
CA THR A 103 -6.26 -9.25 11.38
C THR A 103 -6.94 -9.18 10.01
N GLN A 104 -7.92 -8.30 9.84
CA GLN A 104 -8.65 -8.05 8.61
C GLN A 104 -9.00 -6.57 8.50
N THR A 105 -9.22 -6.08 7.28
CA THR A 105 -9.58 -4.68 7.06
C THR A 105 -10.81 -4.27 7.85
N THR A 106 -10.79 -3.04 8.37
CA THR A 106 -11.92 -2.45 9.08
C THR A 106 -12.81 -1.63 8.16
N TYR A 107 -12.48 -1.56 6.87
CA TYR A 107 -13.23 -0.80 5.87
C TYR A 107 -14.73 -1.18 5.90
N LYS A 108 -15.59 -0.20 6.17
CA LYS A 108 -17.06 -0.34 6.24
C LYS A 108 -17.58 -1.34 7.30
N LYS A 109 -16.85 -1.53 8.41
CA LYS A 109 -17.38 -2.27 9.57
C LYS A 109 -18.29 -1.42 10.46
N SER A 110 -18.30 -0.10 10.29
CA SER A 110 -19.27 0.83 10.87
C SER A 110 -20.16 1.48 9.80
N GLU A 111 -21.34 1.96 10.21
CA GLU A 111 -22.22 2.83 9.39
C GLU A 111 -21.61 4.22 9.11
N GLY A 112 -20.59 4.62 9.88
CA GLY A 112 -19.88 5.89 9.75
C GLY A 112 -18.78 5.92 8.67
N SER A 113 -17.87 6.89 8.80
CA SER A 113 -16.73 7.02 7.88
C SER A 113 -15.75 5.85 8.02
N TRP A 114 -14.87 5.64 7.03
CA TRP A 114 -13.82 4.60 7.14
C TRP A 114 -12.86 4.86 8.30
N LEU A 115 -12.61 6.14 8.61
CA LEU A 115 -11.77 6.55 9.74
C LEU A 115 -12.45 6.18 11.07
N GLU A 116 -13.74 6.47 11.20
CA GLU A 116 -14.54 6.07 12.35
C GLU A 116 -14.58 4.55 12.51
N SER A 117 -14.77 3.81 11.42
CA SER A 117 -14.72 2.35 11.40
C SER A 117 -13.40 1.82 11.95
N PHE A 118 -12.26 2.44 11.58
CA PHE A 118 -10.96 2.04 12.08
C PHE A 118 -10.79 2.26 13.59
N PHE A 119 -11.27 3.37 14.14
CA PHE A 119 -11.11 3.68 15.58
C PHE A 119 -12.16 3.03 16.48
N THR A 120 -13.27 2.54 15.93
CA THR A 120 -14.38 1.95 16.70
C THR A 120 -14.48 0.44 16.58
N THR A 121 -13.86 -0.16 15.56
CA THR A 121 -13.79 -1.62 15.42
C THR A 121 -13.00 -2.22 16.59
N GLN A 122 -13.53 -3.30 17.18
CA GLN A 122 -12.83 -4.06 18.20
C GLN A 122 -11.52 -4.64 17.64
N PRO A 123 -10.36 -4.42 18.29
CA PRO A 123 -9.10 -4.99 17.83
C PRO A 123 -9.01 -6.48 18.14
N ASP A 124 -8.26 -7.19 17.30
CA ASP A 124 -8.05 -8.63 17.39
C ASP A 124 -6.79 -8.97 18.21
N LYS A 125 -5.80 -8.06 18.21
CA LYS A 125 -4.45 -8.33 18.70
C LYS A 125 -3.70 -7.06 19.09
N LYS A 126 -2.62 -7.25 19.85
CA LYS A 126 -1.66 -6.18 20.11
C LYS A 126 -0.99 -5.73 18.78
N PRO A 127 -0.88 -4.42 18.51
CA PRO A 127 -0.17 -3.95 17.32
C PRO A 127 1.33 -4.30 17.34
N GLY A 128 1.95 -4.35 16.16
CA GLY A 128 3.35 -4.71 15.98
C GLY A 128 3.66 -6.21 16.10
N THR A 129 2.65 -7.09 16.24
CA THR A 129 2.86 -8.52 16.52
C THR A 129 2.67 -9.45 15.33
N ILE A 130 1.71 -9.14 14.45
CA ILE A 130 1.34 -9.99 13.31
C ILE A 130 1.17 -9.09 12.09
N PHE A 131 1.79 -9.47 10.99
CA PHE A 131 1.55 -8.86 9.68
C PHE A 131 0.18 -9.32 9.15
N SER A 132 -0.70 -8.38 8.82
CA SER A 132 -1.90 -8.62 8.02
C SER A 132 -2.09 -7.48 7.03
N TYR A 133 -2.05 -7.81 5.73
CA TYR A 133 -2.15 -6.81 4.67
C TYR A 133 -3.51 -6.11 4.70
N ASP A 134 -3.49 -4.80 4.99
CA ASP A 134 -4.70 -4.02 5.25
C ASP A 134 -4.73 -2.75 4.40
N THR A 135 -5.89 -2.42 3.84
CA THR A 135 -6.11 -1.15 3.12
C THR A 135 -6.64 -0.05 4.02
N SER A 136 -7.13 -0.37 5.22
CA SER A 136 -7.53 0.63 6.22
C SER A 136 -6.38 1.15 7.09
N ALA A 137 -5.19 0.55 6.98
CA ALA A 137 -3.95 1.01 7.60
C ALA A 137 -3.33 2.17 6.79
#